data_AF-A0A7C4DBM1-F1
#
_entry.id   AF-A0A7C4DBM1-F1
#
_cell.length_a   1.000
_cell.length_b   1.000
_cell.length_c   1.000
_cell.angle_alpha   90.00
_cell.angle_beta   90.00
_cell.angle_gamma   90.00
#
_symmetry.space_group_name_H-M   'P 1'
#
loop_
_entity.id
_entity.type
_entity.pdbx_description
1 polymer ?
#
loop_
_entity_poly.entity_id
_entity_poly.type
_entity_poly.pdbx_seq_one_letter_code
_entity_poly.pdbx_strand_id
1 'polypeptide(L)'
;DVIYTCGPERMIRKAYEMAKAYSVDFQASLERYMRCAIGICGSCTIGKYRVCRDGPVLNMERIREIEEYLGVLKYSESGERIPV
;
A
#
# COMPACT_ATOMS: atom_id res chain seq x y z
N ASP A 1 21.07 -5.63 -2.09
CA ASP A 1 20.55 -4.29 -1.74
C ASP A 1 19.04 -4.32 -1.65
N VAL A 2 18.45 -3.34 -0.97
CA VAL A 2 17.00 -3.27 -0.73
C VAL A 2 16.55 -1.81 -0.70
N ILE A 3 15.38 -1.54 -1.29
CA ILE A 3 14.75 -0.21 -1.30
C ILE A 3 13.65 -0.20 -0.23
N TYR A 4 13.73 0.78 0.66
CA TYR A 4 12.68 1.08 1.65
C TYR A 4 12.03 2.41 1.30
N THR A 5 10.71 2.49 1.34
CA THR A 5 9.99 3.74 1.07
C THR A 5 8.79 3.94 1.98
N CYS A 6 8.49 5.20 2.25
CA CYS A 6 7.28 5.69 2.90
C CYS A 6 6.87 7.00 2.23
N GLY A 7 5.57 7.28 2.16
CA GLY A 7 5.05 8.52 1.57
C GLY A 7 3.86 8.29 0.65
N PRO A 8 3.53 9.27 -0.23
CA PRO A 8 2.36 9.19 -1.10
C PRO A 8 2.37 7.93 -1.96
N GLU A 9 1.24 7.22 -2.07
CA GLU A 9 1.23 5.93 -2.78
C GLU A 9 1.65 6.04 -4.25
N ARG A 10 1.42 7.19 -4.91
CA ARG A 10 1.92 7.45 -6.28
C ARG A 10 3.45 7.42 -6.35
N MET A 11 4.12 7.96 -5.33
CA MET A 11 5.58 7.90 -5.20
C MET A 11 6.04 6.47 -4.93
N ILE A 12 5.38 5.77 -4.00
CA ILE A 12 5.67 4.36 -3.68
C ILE A 12 5.54 3.49 -4.92
N ARG A 13 4.49 3.68 -5.73
CA ARG A 13 4.30 2.98 -7.00
C ARG A 13 5.48 3.19 -7.94
N LYS A 14 5.95 4.43 -8.10
CA LYS A 14 7.11 4.72 -8.96
C LYS A 14 8.40 4.08 -8.42
N ALA A 15 8.61 4.10 -7.11
CA ALA A 15 9.75 3.43 -6.49
C ALA A 15 9.69 1.90 -6.67
N TYR A 16 8.50 1.31 -6.57
CA TYR A 16 8.27 -0.12 -6.83
C TYR A 16 8.52 -0.47 -8.31
N GLU A 17 8.05 0.35 -9.26
CA GLU A 17 8.34 0.18 -10.70
C GLU A 17 9.86 0.18 -10.96
N MET A 18 10.61 1.07 -10.30
CA MET A 18 12.09 1.07 -10.36
C MET A 18 12.68 -0.20 -9.73
N ALA A 19 12.22 -0.61 -8.55
CA ALA A 19 12.71 -1.82 -7.90
C ALA A 19 12.52 -3.07 -8.76
N LYS A 20 11.35 -3.20 -9.43
CA LYS A 20 11.10 -4.25 -10.43
C LYS A 20 12.10 -4.19 -11.59
N ALA A 21 12.32 -3.01 -12.16
CA ALA A 21 13.19 -2.83 -13.32
C ALA A 21 14.64 -3.23 -13.03
N TYR A 22 15.13 -2.94 -11.82
CA TYR A 22 16.49 -3.28 -11.40
C TYR A 22 16.60 -4.61 -10.64
N SER A 23 15.49 -5.35 -10.48
CA SER A 23 15.44 -6.62 -9.71
C SER A 23 16.00 -6.49 -8.29
N VAL A 24 15.66 -5.39 -7.61
CA VAL A 24 16.06 -5.10 -6.23
C VAL A 24 14.90 -5.37 -5.28
N ASP A 25 15.19 -5.93 -4.10
CA ASP A 25 14.17 -6.12 -3.06
C ASP A 25 13.53 -4.80 -2.64
N PHE A 26 12.26 -4.86 -2.25
CA PHE A 26 11.45 -3.68 -1.97
C PHE A 26 10.56 -3.87 -0.76
N GLN A 27 10.48 -2.83 0.07
CA GLN A 27 9.50 -2.72 1.14
C GLN A 27 8.91 -1.31 1.18
N ALA A 28 7.61 -1.23 1.38
CA ALA A 28 6.89 0.04 1.48
C ALA A 28 6.00 0.09 2.70
N SER A 29 6.10 1.18 3.46
CA SER A 29 5.13 1.52 4.51
C SER A 29 3.96 2.25 3.87
N LEU A 30 2.76 1.65 3.91
CA LEU A 30 1.55 2.23 3.36
C LEU A 30 0.81 3.07 4.39
N GLU A 31 0.34 4.23 3.96
CA GLU A 31 -0.48 5.14 4.75
C GLU A 31 -1.89 5.21 4.16
N ARG A 32 -2.87 4.61 4.84
CA ARG A 32 -4.30 4.69 4.48
C ARG A 32 -5.11 5.12 5.70
N TYR A 33 -6.33 5.60 5.46
CA TYR A 33 -7.23 5.98 6.53
C TYR A 33 -7.55 4.79 7.45
N MET A 34 -7.03 4.84 8.69
CA MET A 34 -7.24 3.82 9.71
C MET A 34 -8.31 4.29 10.69
N ARG A 35 -9.55 3.83 10.52
CA ARG A 35 -10.63 4.17 11.46
C ARG A 35 -10.55 3.37 12.77
N CYS A 36 -10.47 2.04 12.70
CA CYS A 36 -10.43 1.20 13.90
C CYS A 36 -9.02 0.80 14.35
N ALA A 37 -8.06 0.74 13.42
CA ALA A 37 -6.68 0.24 13.64
C ALA A 37 -6.54 -1.18 14.27
N ILE A 38 -7.63 -1.95 14.39
CA ILE A 38 -7.63 -3.30 14.99
C ILE A 38 -8.10 -4.39 14.01
N GLY A 39 -8.14 -4.09 12.71
CA GLY A 39 -8.43 -5.07 11.65
C GLY A 39 -9.90 -5.44 11.46
N ILE A 40 -10.85 -4.69 12.03
CA ILE A 40 -12.30 -5.00 11.97
C ILE A 40 -13.01 -4.20 10.87
N CYS A 41 -12.82 -2.87 10.79
CA CYS A 41 -13.66 -2.00 9.95
C CYS A 41 -13.34 -2.02 8.45
N GLY A 42 -12.11 -2.37 8.05
CA GLY A 42 -11.71 -2.40 6.64
C GLY A 42 -11.45 -1.04 5.96
N SER A 43 -11.49 0.09 6.69
CA SER A 43 -11.21 1.41 6.10
C SER A 43 -9.80 1.54 5.51
N CYS A 44 -8.82 0.80 6.03
CA CYS A 44 -7.45 0.81 5.56
C CYS A 44 -7.17 -0.33 4.54
N THR A 45 -8.18 -0.82 3.84
CA THR A 45 -8.03 -1.99 2.94
C THR A 45 -7.38 -1.59 1.61
N ILE A 46 -6.53 -2.47 1.10
CA ILE A 46 -5.96 -2.41 -0.25
C ILE A 46 -5.88 -3.85 -0.80
N GLY A 47 -6.57 -4.11 -1.91
CA GLY A 47 -6.82 -5.48 -2.37
C GLY A 47 -7.39 -6.36 -1.26
N LYS A 48 -6.70 -7.47 -0.96
CA LYS A 48 -7.08 -8.40 0.13
C LYS A 48 -6.49 -8.05 1.50
N TYR A 49 -5.61 -7.06 1.59
CA TYR A 49 -4.88 -6.73 2.81
C TYR A 49 -5.53 -5.57 3.57
N ARG A 50 -5.50 -5.65 4.90
CA ARG A 50 -5.81 -4.54 5.81
C ARG A 50 -4.50 -3.95 6.31
N VAL A 51 -4.16 -2.72 5.93
CA VAL A 51 -2.87 -2.09 6.30
C VAL A 51 -2.62 -2.08 7.81
N CYS A 52 -3.65 -1.86 8.65
CA CYS A 52 -3.49 -1.88 10.11
C CYS A 52 -3.20 -3.26 10.73
N ARG A 53 -3.45 -4.37 10.01
CA ARG A 53 -3.29 -5.75 10.51
C ARG A 53 -2.19 -6.51 9.77
N ASP A 54 -2.21 -6.42 8.44
CA ASP A 54 -1.28 -7.11 7.56
C ASP A 54 -0.06 -6.25 7.21
N GLY A 55 -0.14 -4.93 7.43
CA GLY A 55 0.94 -3.97 7.24
C GLY A 55 1.51 -3.48 8.59
N PRO A 56 1.95 -2.21 8.70
CA PRO A 56 1.91 -1.15 7.67
C PRO A 56 2.97 -1.35 6.56
N VAL A 57 4.00 -2.15 6.82
CA VAL A 57 5.07 -2.45 5.88
C VAL A 57 4.72 -3.68 5.06
N LEU A 58 4.65 -3.53 3.74
CA LEU A 58 4.46 -4.63 2.79
C LEU A 58 5.74 -4.87 1.99
N ASN A 59 6.05 -6.14 1.74
CA ASN A 59 7.19 -6.56 0.94
C ASN A 59 6.86 -6.63 -0.55
N MET A 60 7.87 -6.92 -1.38
CA MET A 60 7.79 -7.04 -2.83
C MET A 60 6.64 -7.94 -3.31
N GLU A 61 6.46 -9.11 -2.69
CA GLU A 61 5.41 -10.07 -3.06
C GLU A 61 4.01 -9.50 -2.79
N ARG A 62 3.78 -8.98 -1.58
CA ARG A 62 2.49 -8.40 -1.22
C ARG A 62 2.15 -7.18 -2.06
N ILE A 63 3.13 -6.32 -2.35
CA ILE A 63 2.96 -5.15 -3.23
C ILE A 63 2.59 -5.59 -4.66
N ARG A 64 3.17 -6.69 -5.17
CA ARG A 64 2.82 -7.24 -6.48
C ARG A 64 1.35 -7.66 -6.56
N GLU A 65 0.83 -8.25 -5.48
CA GLU A 65 -0.57 -8.68 -5.42
C GLU A 65 -1.58 -7.52 -5.37
N ILE A 66 -1.14 -6.31 -5.05
CA ILE A 66 -1.98 -5.11 -4.98
C ILE A 66 -1.57 -4.01 -5.98
N GLU A 67 -0.71 -4.33 -6.93
CA GLU A 67 -0.11 -3.36 -7.88
C GLU A 67 -1.18 -2.55 -8.64
N GLU A 68 -2.33 -3.15 -8.95
CA GLU A 68 -3.45 -2.48 -9.61
C GLU A 68 -4.16 -1.41 -8.74
N TYR A 69 -4.06 -1.51 -7.41
CA TYR A 69 -4.70 -0.58 -6.48
C TYR A 69 -3.76 0.52 -5.99
N LEU A 70 -2.46 0.22 -5.90
CA LEU A 70 -1.44 1.07 -5.31
C LEU A 70 -1.32 2.40 -6.08
N GLY A 71 -1.61 3.52 -5.42
CA GLY A 71 -1.55 4.84 -6.05
C GLY A 71 -2.66 5.10 -7.07
N VAL A 72 -3.71 4.27 -7.10
CA VAL A 72 -4.87 4.43 -8.00
C VAL A 72 -6.13 4.78 -7.21
N LEU A 73 -6.47 3.99 -6.19
CA LEU A 73 -7.70 4.15 -5.42
C LEU A 73 -7.53 3.86 -3.95
N LYS A 74 -8.21 4.62 -3.09
CA LYS A 74 -8.25 4.46 -1.63
C LYS A 74 -9.66 4.65 -1.10
N TYR A 75 -9.88 4.28 0.16
CA TYR A 75 -11.12 4.57 0.86
C TYR A 75 -11.05 5.95 1.53
N SER A 76 -12.11 6.75 1.38
CA SER A 76 -12.30 8.01 2.09
C SER A 76 -12.66 7.77 3.56
N GLU A 77 -12.74 8.85 4.34
CA GLU A 77 -13.17 8.81 5.74
C GLU A 77 -14.60 8.26 5.90
N SER A 78 -15.45 8.49 4.90
CA SER A 78 -16.83 7.99 4.81
C SER A 78 -16.93 6.56 4.28
N GLY A 79 -15.82 5.96 3.82
CA GLY A 79 -15.79 4.61 3.25
C GLY A 79 -16.08 4.52 1.75
N GLU A 80 -16.10 5.65 1.05
CA GLU A 80 -16.25 5.70 -0.41
C GLU A 80 -14.92 5.41 -1.10
N ARG A 81 -14.93 4.81 -2.29
CA ARG A 81 -13.72 4.63 -3.09
C ARG A 81 -13.41 5.92 -3.84
N ILE A 82 -12.27 6.54 -3.53
CA ILE A 82 -11.80 7.77 -4.15
C ILE A 82 -10.45 7.55 -4.85
N PRO A 83 -10.13 8.31 -5.91
CA PRO A 83 -8.82 8.26 -6.52
C PRO A 83 -7.74 8.70 -5.53
N VAL A 84 -6.54 8.11 -5.66
CA VAL A 84 -5.34 8.52 -4.92
C VAL A 84 -4.65 9.68 -5.59
#